data_AF-A0A3N6PMX0-F1
#
_entry.id   AF-A0A3N6PMX0-F1
#
_cell.length_a   1.000
_cell.length_b   1.000
_cell.length_c   1.000
_cell.angle_alpha   90.00
_cell.angle_beta   90.00
_cell.angle_gamma   90.00
#
_symmetry.space_group_name_H-M   'P 1'
#
loop_
_entity.id
_entity.type
_entity.pdbx_description
1 polymer ?
#
loop_
_entity_poly.entity_id
_entity_poly.type
_entity_poly.pdbx_seq_one_letter_code
_entity_poly.pdbx_strand_id
1 'polypeptide(L)'
;MAKDTVRYPDEVVEEIDALVDDGMFESKSEFYRFSAEYVLSLINPEHNVKTFNFEEIKSELAISEADHARALGTDGGTFFLDAVITVRKQGLRGNYEAAERFIDTHYDASDQECIILEELLGTYRNGTE
;
A
#
# COMPACT_ATOMS: atom_id res chain seq x y z
N MET A 1 6.61 30.14 3.45
CA MET A 1 5.68 29.03 3.17
C MET A 1 4.26 29.52 3.44
N ALA A 2 3.27 29.05 2.67
CA ALA A 2 1.86 29.30 2.99
C ALA A 2 1.51 28.59 4.32
N LYS A 3 0.51 29.11 5.04
CA LYS A 3 0.08 28.55 6.32
C LYS A 3 -1.35 28.04 6.19
N ASP A 4 -1.50 26.72 6.34
CA ASP A 4 -2.79 26.05 6.43
C ASP A 4 -3.02 25.59 7.87
N THR A 5 -4.30 25.51 8.29
CA THR A 5 -4.68 25.01 9.62
C THR A 5 -5.58 23.80 9.45
N VAL A 6 -5.16 22.68 10.03
CA VAL A 6 -5.88 21.39 9.97
C VAL A 6 -6.21 20.97 11.41
N ARG A 7 -7.28 20.20 11.58
CA ARG A 7 -7.68 19.58 12.85
C ARG A 7 -7.41 18.09 12.78
N TYR A 8 -6.78 17.56 13.82
CA TYR A 8 -6.52 16.12 14.00
C TYR A 8 -7.18 15.63 15.29
N PRO A 9 -7.55 14.34 15.37
CA PRO A 9 -7.91 13.72 16.65
C PRO A 9 -6.77 13.85 17.67
N ASP A 10 -7.11 14.00 18.95
CA ASP A 10 -6.12 14.18 20.02
C ASP A 10 -5.12 13.01 20.08
N GLU A 11 -5.60 11.78 19.95
CA GLU A 11 -4.76 10.57 19.90
C GLU A 11 -3.69 10.63 18.80
N VAL A 12 -4.04 11.18 17.62
CA VAL A 12 -3.08 11.35 16.52
C VAL A 12 -2.06 12.42 16.85
N VAL A 13 -2.48 13.50 17.52
CA VAL A 13 -1.57 14.57 17.94
C VAL A 13 -0.59 14.06 18.99
N GLU A 14 -1.03 13.21 19.92
CA GLU A 14 -0.19 12.58 20.95
C GLU A 14 0.89 11.69 20.35
N GLU A 15 0.56 10.87 19.35
CA GLU A 15 1.55 10.04 18.63
C GLU A 15 2.60 10.92 17.91
N ILE A 16 2.18 12.04 17.33
CA ILE A 16 3.10 12.99 16.70
C ILE A 16 3.98 13.68 17.74
N ASP A 17 3.42 14.04 18.91
CA ASP A 17 4.19 14.59 20.03
C ASP A 17 5.28 13.61 20.49
N ALA A 18 4.96 12.32 20.63
CA ALA A 18 5.94 11.30 21.02
C ALA A 18 7.13 11.22 20.05
N LEU A 19 6.88 11.27 18.73
CA LEU A 19 7.95 11.26 17.72
C LEU A 19 8.84 12.51 17.79
N VAL A 20 8.28 13.66 18.15
CA VAL A 20 9.05 14.89 18.34
C VAL A 20 9.86 14.82 19.64
N ASP A 21 9.25 14.34 20.72
CA ASP A 21 9.90 14.20 22.03
C ASP A 21 11.06 13.19 22.00
N ASP A 22 10.94 12.13 21.20
CA ASP A 22 12.00 11.13 20.95
C ASP A 22 13.12 11.66 20.04
N GLY A 23 12.98 12.87 19.49
CA GLY A 23 13.98 13.51 18.64
C GLY A 23 14.01 13.02 17.20
N MET A 24 13.05 12.18 16.79
CA MET A 24 12.89 11.73 15.40
C MET A 24 12.55 12.90 14.47
N PHE A 25 11.81 13.90 14.99
CA PHE A 25 11.52 15.14 14.29
C PHE A 25 11.84 16.33 15.19
N GLU A 26 12.39 17.40 14.64
CA GLU A 26 12.69 18.63 15.36
C GLU A 26 11.42 19.36 15.80
N SER A 27 10.32 19.17 15.07
CA SER A 27 9.03 19.79 15.40
C SER A 27 7.86 19.12 14.67
N LYS A 28 6.64 19.36 15.18
CA LYS A 28 5.39 19.00 14.48
C LYS A 28 5.34 19.56 13.05
N SER A 29 5.87 20.76 12.84
CA SER A 29 5.86 21.38 11.51
C SER A 29 6.78 20.64 10.53
N GLU A 30 7.86 20.05 11.02
CA GLU A 30 8.71 19.18 10.21
C GLU A 30 8.01 17.87 9.88
N PHE A 31 7.40 17.22 10.87
CA PHE A 31 6.58 16.03 10.67
C PHE A 31 5.54 16.27 9.56
N TYR A 32 4.70 17.31 9.69
CA TYR A 32 3.65 17.57 8.70
C TYR A 32 4.17 17.86 7.29
N ARG A 33 5.29 18.60 7.17
CA ARG A 33 5.90 18.87 5.86
C ARG A 33 6.46 17.59 5.25
N PHE A 34 7.15 16.78 6.05
CA PHE A 34 7.66 15.48 5.62
C PHE A 34 6.52 14.56 5.19
N SER A 35 5.50 14.37 6.02
CA SER A 35 4.36 13.48 5.71
C SER A 35 3.64 13.90 4.42
N ALA A 36 3.41 15.20 4.21
CA ALA A 36 2.77 15.69 3.01
C ALA A 36 3.61 15.44 1.75
N GLU A 37 4.91 15.74 1.80
CA GLU A 37 5.84 15.51 0.69
C GLU A 37 6.03 14.00 0.42
N TYR A 38 6.03 13.19 1.48
CA TYR A 38 6.16 11.75 1.39
C TYR A 38 4.96 11.15 0.65
N VAL A 39 3.74 11.48 1.06
CA VAL A 39 2.52 11.02 0.38
C VAL A 39 2.46 11.53 -1.07
N LEU A 40 2.86 12.78 -1.33
CA LEU A 40 2.91 13.31 -2.70
C LEU A 40 3.93 12.57 -3.57
N SER A 41 5.08 12.16 -3.02
CA SER A 41 6.08 11.36 -3.73
C SER A 41 5.57 9.95 -4.09
N LEU A 42 4.65 9.41 -3.30
CA LEU A 42 4.01 8.11 -3.58
C LEU A 42 2.97 8.23 -4.70
N ILE A 43 2.20 9.32 -4.72
CA ILE A 43 1.08 9.52 -5.66
C ILE A 43 1.57 10.04 -7.01
N ASN A 44 2.58 10.91 -7.02
CA ASN A 44 3.09 11.56 -8.22
C ASN A 44 4.61 11.30 -8.35
N PRO A 45 5.02 10.40 -9.26
CA PRO A 45 6.43 10.09 -9.48
C PRO A 45 7.29 11.28 -9.93
N GLU A 46 6.67 12.32 -10.49
CA GLU A 46 7.36 13.55 -10.93
C GLU A 46 7.38 14.63 -9.85
N HIS A 47 6.86 14.35 -8.65
CA HIS A 47 6.82 15.33 -7.57
C HIS A 47 8.23 15.65 -7.06
N ASN A 48 8.61 16.93 -7.17
CA ASN A 48 9.91 17.41 -6.69
C ASN A 48 9.80 17.90 -5.24
N VAL A 49 10.40 17.12 -4.34
CA VAL A 49 10.38 17.37 -2.90
C VAL A 49 11.12 18.65 -2.53
N LYS A 50 10.49 19.49 -1.70
CA LYS A 50 11.07 20.77 -1.25
C LYS A 50 11.47 20.79 0.22
N THR A 51 11.09 19.75 0.97
CA THR A 51 11.45 19.62 2.38
C THR A 51 12.94 19.30 2.53
N PHE A 52 13.61 20.10 3.35
CA PHE A 52 14.99 19.87 3.75
C PHE A 52 15.09 18.57 4.56
N ASN A 53 16.21 17.84 4.44
CA ASN A 53 16.45 16.54 5.09
C ASN A 53 15.43 15.43 4.78
N PHE A 54 14.65 15.54 3.70
CA PHE A 54 13.65 14.52 3.37
C PHE A 54 14.22 13.11 3.24
N GLU A 55 15.30 12.93 2.48
CA GLU A 55 15.92 11.61 2.28
C GLU A 55 16.56 11.06 3.57
N GLU A 56 17.08 11.95 4.42
CA GLU A 56 17.65 11.57 5.72
C GLU A 56 16.56 11.06 6.66
N ILE A 57 15.50 11.85 6.85
CA ILE A 57 14.33 11.46 7.66
C ILE A 57 13.69 10.17 7.13
N LYS A 58 13.54 10.05 5.81
CA LYS A 58 13.00 8.84 5.16
C LYS A 58 13.86 7.61 5.47
N SER A 59 15.17 7.76 5.42
CA SER A 59 16.13 6.71 5.76
C SER A 59 16.09 6.34 7.24
N GLU A 60 16.02 7.32 8.13
CA GLU A 60 15.97 7.12 9.59
C GLU A 60 14.68 6.44 10.05
N LEU A 61 13.54 6.75 9.42
CA LEU A 61 12.28 6.05 9.67
C LEU A 61 12.31 4.58 9.21
N ALA A 62 13.37 4.15 8.52
CA ALA A 62 13.55 2.80 8.01
C ALA A 62 12.36 2.30 7.17
N ILE A 63 11.65 3.21 6.48
CA ILE A 63 10.48 2.88 5.68
C ILE A 63 10.95 2.12 4.44
N SER A 64 10.73 0.81 4.43
CA SER A 64 11.19 -0.07 3.35
C SER A 64 10.35 0.13 2.08
N GLU A 65 10.85 -0.34 0.93
CA GLU A 65 10.03 -0.40 -0.31
C GLU A 65 8.77 -1.24 -0.11
N ALA A 66 8.79 -2.25 0.77
CA ALA A 66 7.60 -3.03 1.11
C ALA A 66 6.57 -2.21 1.89
N ASP A 67 7.00 -1.28 2.75
CA ASP A 67 6.11 -0.36 3.45
C ASP A 67 5.55 0.70 2.50
N HIS A 68 6.32 1.12 1.48
CA HIS A 68 5.82 1.97 0.39
C HIS A 68 4.72 1.26 -0.41
N ALA A 69 4.98 0.00 -0.80
CA ALA A 69 4.02 -0.79 -1.54
C ALA A 69 2.74 -1.03 -0.72
N ARG A 70 2.86 -1.25 0.60
CA ARG A 70 1.70 -1.40 1.49
C ARG A 70 0.90 -0.10 1.60
N ALA A 71 1.57 1.04 1.74
CA ALA A 71 0.92 2.35 1.82
C ALA A 71 0.17 2.70 0.52
N LEU A 72 0.69 2.27 -0.64
CA LEU A 72 0.06 2.43 -1.95
C LEU A 72 -0.96 1.33 -2.29
N GLY A 73 -1.10 0.30 -1.46
CA GLY A 73 -1.92 -0.88 -1.76
C GLY A 73 -1.39 -1.72 -2.93
N THR A 74 -0.12 -1.53 -3.30
CA THR A 74 0.57 -2.20 -4.41
C THR A 74 1.51 -3.31 -3.92
N ASP A 75 1.50 -3.66 -2.63
CA ASP A 75 2.34 -4.74 -2.08
C ASP A 75 1.84 -6.15 -2.43
N GLY A 76 0.69 -6.27 -3.10
CA GLY A 76 0.05 -7.57 -3.34
C GLY A 76 -0.11 -8.39 -2.04
N GLY A 77 -0.14 -7.75 -0.87
CA GLY A 77 0.14 -8.43 0.40
C GLY A 77 -1.12 -8.96 1.08
N THR A 78 -2.18 -8.16 1.12
CA THR A 78 -3.47 -8.57 1.70
C THR A 78 -4.51 -8.83 0.64
N PHE A 79 -4.66 -7.90 -0.30
CA PHE A 79 -5.67 -8.03 -1.36
C PHE A 79 -5.40 -9.24 -2.28
N PHE A 80 -4.15 -9.45 -2.69
CA PHE A 80 -3.81 -10.62 -3.52
C PHE A 80 -3.86 -11.94 -2.75
N LEU A 81 -3.50 -11.98 -1.45
CA LEU A 81 -3.73 -13.19 -0.65
C LEU A 81 -5.23 -13.49 -0.47
N ASP A 82 -6.08 -12.46 -0.29
CA ASP A 82 -7.53 -12.60 -0.24
C ASP A 82 -8.10 -13.07 -1.58
N ALA A 83 -7.54 -12.58 -2.68
CA ALA A 83 -7.86 -13.04 -4.03
C ALA A 83 -7.47 -14.51 -4.22
N VAL A 84 -6.28 -14.93 -3.79
CA VAL A 84 -5.83 -16.33 -3.80
C VAL A 84 -6.79 -17.22 -3.00
N ILE A 85 -7.19 -16.79 -1.79
CA ILE A 85 -8.16 -17.52 -0.96
C ILE A 85 -9.51 -17.65 -1.68
N THR A 86 -9.98 -16.56 -2.30
CA THR A 86 -11.25 -16.51 -3.03
C THR A 86 -11.23 -17.45 -4.24
N VAL A 87 -10.22 -17.35 -5.10
CA VAL A 87 -10.04 -18.19 -6.29
C VAL A 87 -9.93 -19.66 -5.89
N ARG A 88 -9.10 -19.99 -4.88
CA ARG A 88 -8.99 -21.35 -4.35
C ARG A 88 -10.33 -21.91 -3.86
N LYS A 89 -11.10 -21.11 -3.11
CA LYS A 89 -12.40 -21.54 -2.56
C LYS A 89 -13.41 -21.82 -3.67
N GLN A 90 -13.42 -21.02 -4.73
CA GLN A 90 -14.30 -21.23 -5.88
C GLN A 90 -13.84 -22.42 -6.73
N GLY A 91 -12.54 -22.54 -6.99
CA GLY A 91 -11.94 -23.66 -7.72
C GLY A 91 -12.23 -25.01 -7.07
N LEU A 92 -12.04 -25.14 -5.75
CA LEU A 92 -12.37 -26.35 -4.99
C LEU A 92 -13.87 -26.72 -5.01
N ARG A 93 -14.75 -25.78 -5.35
CA ARG A 93 -16.20 -25.99 -5.44
C ARG A 93 -16.68 -26.21 -6.87
N GLY A 94 -15.78 -26.18 -7.86
CA GLY A 94 -16.12 -26.25 -9.28
C GLY A 94 -16.78 -24.97 -9.83
N ASN A 95 -16.73 -23.87 -9.09
CA ASN A 95 -17.35 -22.59 -9.47
C ASN A 95 -16.39 -21.74 -10.32
N TYR A 96 -15.91 -22.28 -11.44
CA TYR A 96 -14.84 -21.66 -12.23
C TYR A 96 -15.20 -20.30 -12.80
N GLU A 97 -16.40 -20.15 -13.38
CA GLU A 97 -16.87 -18.86 -13.93
C GLU A 97 -16.94 -17.75 -12.88
N ALA A 98 -17.23 -18.10 -11.62
CA ALA A 98 -17.27 -17.12 -10.53
C ALA A 98 -15.86 -16.69 -10.11
N ALA A 99 -14.87 -17.57 -10.24
CA ALA A 99 -13.47 -17.24 -10.01
C ALA A 99 -12.90 -16.39 -11.16
N GLU A 100 -13.17 -16.76 -12.42
CA GLU A 100 -12.76 -16.00 -13.61
C GLU A 100 -13.31 -14.56 -13.55
N ARG A 101 -14.62 -14.41 -13.31
CA ARG A 101 -15.23 -13.08 -13.16
C ARG A 101 -14.65 -12.27 -12.01
N PHE A 102 -14.28 -12.92 -10.91
CA PHE A 102 -13.64 -12.24 -9.79
C PHE A 102 -12.27 -11.70 -10.20
N ILE A 103 -11.47 -12.48 -10.93
CA ILE A 103 -10.16 -12.05 -11.44
C ILE A 103 -10.34 -10.86 -12.42
N ASP A 104 -11.19 -11.01 -13.43
CA ASP A 104 -11.46 -9.98 -14.45
C ASP A 104 -11.98 -8.65 -13.88
N THR A 105 -12.61 -8.69 -12.70
CA THR A 105 -13.15 -7.49 -12.05
C THR A 105 -12.08 -6.72 -11.27
N HIS A 106 -11.05 -7.40 -10.78
CA HIS A 106 -10.12 -6.83 -9.80
C HIS A 106 -8.68 -6.70 -10.30
N TYR A 107 -8.35 -7.29 -11.45
CA TYR A 107 -7.00 -7.26 -12.02
C TYR A 107 -7.05 -6.94 -13.51
N ASP A 108 -6.04 -6.24 -14.01
CA ASP A 108 -5.82 -6.11 -15.46
C ASP A 108 -5.21 -7.40 -16.02
N ALA A 109 -5.52 -7.75 -17.26
CA ALA A 109 -4.99 -8.96 -17.90
C ALA A 109 -3.46 -8.95 -18.06
N SER A 110 -2.82 -7.78 -17.97
CA SER A 110 -1.37 -7.64 -18.01
C SER A 110 -0.69 -7.70 -16.62
N ASP A 111 -1.47 -7.73 -15.54
CA ASP A 111 -0.94 -7.77 -14.17
C ASP A 111 -0.33 -9.14 -13.85
N GLN A 112 0.79 -9.14 -13.12
CA GLN A 112 1.45 -10.37 -12.68
C GLN A 112 0.53 -11.22 -11.80
N GLU A 113 -0.22 -10.56 -10.92
CA GLU A 113 -1.20 -11.16 -10.02
C GLU A 113 -2.32 -11.87 -10.79
N CYS A 114 -2.80 -11.28 -11.89
CA CYS A 114 -3.81 -11.86 -12.76
C CYS A 114 -3.32 -13.21 -13.30
N ILE A 115 -2.13 -13.23 -13.90
CA ILE A 115 -1.50 -14.44 -14.46
C ILE A 115 -1.37 -15.53 -13.38
N ILE A 116 -0.93 -15.18 -12.17
CA ILE A 116 -0.78 -16.15 -11.08
C ILE A 116 -2.14 -16.72 -10.63
N LEU A 117 -3.18 -15.90 -10.55
CA LEU A 117 -4.52 -16.34 -10.14
C LEU A 117 -5.17 -17.22 -11.21
N GLU A 118 -4.98 -16.91 -12.49
CA GLU A 118 -5.46 -17.74 -13.61
C GLU A 118 -4.78 -19.11 -13.63
N GLU A 119 -3.45 -19.15 -13.46
CA GLU A 119 -2.69 -20.39 -13.36
C GLU A 119 -3.15 -21.24 -12.16
N LEU A 120 -3.36 -20.61 -11.00
CA LEU A 120 -3.91 -21.27 -9.82
C LEU A 120 -5.29 -21.88 -10.11
N LEU A 121 -6.19 -21.15 -10.75
CA LEU A 121 -7.52 -21.65 -11.11
C LEU A 121 -7.43 -22.84 -12.09
N GLY A 122 -6.49 -22.76 -13.04
CA GLY A 122 -6.19 -23.84 -13.99
C GLY A 122 -5.83 -25.15 -13.30
N THR A 123 -5.10 -25.10 -12.17
CA THR A 123 -4.76 -26.31 -11.40
C THR A 123 -5.99 -27.05 -10.86
N TYR A 124 -7.03 -26.32 -10.44
CA TYR A 124 -8.27 -26.93 -9.95
C TYR A 124 -9.12 -27.49 -11.09
N ARG A 125 -9.13 -26.82 -12.24
CA ARG A 125 -9.87 -27.26 -13.43
C ARG A 125 -9.30 -28.56 -14.00
N ASN A 126 -7.97 -28.69 -14.00
CA ASN A 126 -7.27 -29.83 -14.58
C ASN A 126 -7.02 -30.98 -13.57
N GLY A 127 -7.14 -30.72 -12.27
CA GLY A 127 -6.94 -31.73 -11.21
C GLY A 127 -8.20 -32.54 -10.85
N THR A 128 -9.27 -32.47 -11.64
CA THR A 128 -10.54 -33.21 -11.39
C THR A 128 -10.58 -34.56 -12.14
N GLU A 129 -9.45 -35.27 -12.22
CA GLU A 129 -9.36 -36.67 -12.67
C GLU A 129 -9.37 -37.66 -11.50
#